data_AF-A0A378AFV6-F1
#
_entry.id   AF-A0A378AFV6-F1
#
_cell.length_a   1.000
_cell.length_b   1.000
_cell.length_c   1.000
_cell.angle_alpha   90.00
_cell.angle_beta   90.00
_cell.angle_gamma   90.00
#
_symmetry.space_group_name_H-M   'P 1'
#
loop_
_entity.id
_entity.type
_entity.pdbx_description
1 polymer ?
#
loop_
_entity_poly.entity_id
_entity_poly.type
_entity_poly.pdbx_seq_one_letter_code
_entity_poly.pdbx_strand_id
1 'polypeptide(L)'
;MQILLANPRGFCAGVDRAISIVENALTLYGAPIYVRHEVVHNRYVVDSLRKRGAIFIEQISEVPDGAILIFSAHGVSQAVRNEAKSRDLTVFDATCPLVTKVHMEVARASRRGEESILIGHAGHPEVEGTMGQYNNPQGGMYLVESPEDVLKLEVKMTPGCRL
;
A
#
# COMPACT_ATOMS: atom_id res chain seq x y z
N MET A 1 -27.56 -17.52 27.27
CA MET A 1 -26.62 -16.50 26.76
C MET A 1 -26.95 -16.27 25.29
N GLN A 2 -27.28 -15.04 24.90
CA GLN A 2 -27.57 -14.69 23.50
C GLN A 2 -26.31 -14.12 22.85
N ILE A 3 -25.89 -14.69 21.72
CA ILE A 3 -24.78 -14.18 20.91
C ILE A 3 -25.35 -13.30 19.80
N LEU A 4 -24.84 -12.09 19.66
CA LEU A 4 -25.23 -11.14 18.60
C LEU A 4 -24.08 -10.98 17.61
N LEU A 5 -24.41 -10.95 16.31
CA LEU A 5 -23.43 -10.80 15.23
C LEU A 5 -23.69 -9.49 14.48
N ALA A 6 -22.68 -8.64 14.39
CA ALA A 6 -22.76 -7.36 13.68
C ALA A 6 -22.91 -7.55 12.17
N ASN A 7 -23.56 -6.60 11.49
CA ASN A 7 -23.56 -6.50 10.03
C ASN A 7 -23.40 -5.02 9.62
N PRO A 8 -22.45 -4.68 8.72
CA PRO A 8 -21.51 -5.59 8.03
C PRO A 8 -20.39 -6.11 8.95
N ARG A 9 -19.82 -7.28 8.62
CA ARG A 9 -18.61 -7.85 9.24
C ARG A 9 -17.84 -8.69 8.21
N GLY A 10 -16.52 -8.80 8.36
CA GLY A 10 -15.68 -9.64 7.49
C GLY A 10 -15.06 -8.89 6.32
N PHE A 11 -15.06 -9.51 5.14
CA PHE A 11 -14.31 -9.02 3.99
C PHE A 11 -14.94 -7.78 3.35
N CYS A 12 -14.09 -6.83 2.95
CA CYS A 12 -14.46 -5.76 2.05
C CYS A 12 -14.07 -6.12 0.61
N ALA A 13 -14.58 -5.36 -0.37
CA ALA A 13 -14.30 -5.60 -1.78
C ALA A 13 -12.80 -5.55 -2.15
N GLY A 14 -12.01 -4.71 -1.45
CA GLY A 14 -10.57 -4.63 -1.66
C GLY A 14 -9.82 -5.88 -1.21
N VAL A 15 -10.21 -6.44 -0.06
CA VAL A 15 -9.64 -7.68 0.49
C VAL A 15 -9.98 -8.87 -0.41
N ASP A 16 -11.25 -9.01 -0.81
CA ASP A 16 -11.71 -10.11 -1.67
C ASP A 16 -10.95 -10.10 -3.01
N ARG A 17 -10.89 -8.93 -3.67
CA ARG A 17 -10.12 -8.74 -4.91
C ARG A 17 -8.65 -9.13 -4.74
N ALA A 18 -8.00 -8.69 -3.67
CA ALA A 18 -6.56 -8.91 -3.49
C ALA A 18 -6.22 -10.39 -3.27
N ILE A 19 -7.05 -11.10 -2.48
CA ILE A 19 -6.92 -12.54 -2.29
C ILE A 19 -7.11 -13.26 -3.63
N SER A 20 -8.19 -12.96 -4.37
CA SER A 20 -8.45 -13.61 -5.66
C SER A 20 -7.35 -13.37 -6.70
N ILE A 21 -6.69 -12.20 -6.69
CA ILE A 21 -5.54 -11.95 -7.58
C ILE A 21 -4.41 -12.95 -7.31
N VAL A 22 -4.05 -13.19 -6.05
CA VAL A 22 -3.01 -14.17 -5.69
C VAL A 22 -3.45 -15.59 -6.03
N GLU A 23 -4.69 -15.96 -5.70
CA GLU A 23 -5.22 -17.30 -5.97
C GLU A 23 -5.29 -17.62 -7.47
N ASN A 24 -5.74 -16.66 -8.27
CA ASN A 24 -5.83 -16.82 -9.72
C ASN A 24 -4.43 -16.85 -10.35
N ALA A 25 -3.49 -16.03 -9.86
CA ALA A 25 -2.11 -16.09 -10.32
C ALA A 25 -1.49 -17.48 -10.06
N LEU A 26 -1.68 -18.03 -8.85
CA LEU A 26 -1.24 -19.39 -8.53
C LEU A 26 -1.91 -20.45 -9.42
N THR A 27 -3.19 -20.26 -9.75
CA THR A 27 -3.95 -21.20 -10.59
C THR A 27 -3.51 -21.16 -12.05
N LEU A 28 -3.24 -19.98 -12.59
CA LEU A 28 -2.90 -19.77 -14.00
C LEU A 28 -1.42 -20.02 -14.31
N TYR A 29 -0.53 -19.65 -13.39
CA TYR A 29 0.92 -19.67 -13.61
C TYR A 29 1.67 -20.68 -12.75
N GLY A 30 1.00 -21.31 -11.77
CA GLY A 30 1.65 -22.22 -10.82
C GLY A 30 2.47 -21.49 -9.76
N ALA A 31 3.14 -22.26 -8.91
CA ALA A 31 4.05 -21.75 -7.89
C ALA A 31 5.50 -21.67 -8.44
N PRO A 32 6.33 -20.73 -7.97
CA PRO A 32 6.04 -19.74 -6.93
C PRO A 32 5.41 -18.44 -7.47
N ILE A 33 4.58 -17.80 -6.64
CA ILE A 33 4.11 -16.42 -6.85
C ILE A 33 4.64 -15.54 -5.72
N TYR A 34 5.39 -14.50 -6.06
CA TYR A 34 5.93 -13.59 -5.06
C TYR A 34 4.93 -12.49 -4.73
N VAL A 35 4.80 -12.17 -3.45
CA VAL A 35 3.90 -11.12 -2.97
C VAL A 35 4.68 -10.17 -2.06
N ARG A 36 4.69 -8.88 -2.38
CA ARG A 36 5.36 -7.87 -1.57
C ARG A 36 4.49 -7.53 -0.36
N HIS A 37 5.01 -7.83 0.83
CA HIS A 37 4.31 -7.90 2.12
C HIS A 37 3.15 -8.88 2.13
N GLU A 38 2.57 -9.12 3.31
CA GLU A 38 1.30 -9.83 3.43
C GLU A 38 0.23 -9.16 2.55
N VAL A 39 -0.46 -9.96 1.72
CA VAL A 39 -1.49 -9.47 0.79
C VAL A 39 -2.60 -8.70 1.52
N VAL A 40 -2.94 -9.18 2.72
CA VAL A 40 -3.82 -8.57 3.73
C VAL A 40 -3.32 -9.00 5.11
N HIS A 41 -3.53 -8.17 6.16
CA HIS A 41 -3.12 -8.49 7.53
C HIS A 41 -4.04 -9.52 8.21
N ASN A 42 -4.04 -10.75 7.70
CA ASN A 42 -4.76 -11.89 8.28
C ASN A 42 -3.94 -13.17 8.18
N ARG A 43 -3.45 -13.65 9.33
CA ARG A 43 -2.59 -14.84 9.42
C ARG A 43 -3.17 -16.08 8.72
N TYR A 44 -4.47 -16.35 8.88
CA TYR A 44 -5.09 -17.52 8.26
C TYR A 44 -5.05 -17.45 6.73
N VAL A 45 -5.33 -16.28 6.16
CA VAL A 45 -5.26 -16.05 4.71
C VAL A 45 -3.83 -16.21 4.21
N VAL A 46 -2.87 -15.55 4.87
CA VAL A 46 -1.44 -15.58 4.51
C VAL A 46 -0.89 -17.00 4.56
N ASP A 47 -1.16 -17.75 5.64
CA ASP A 47 -0.70 -19.13 5.79
C ASP A 47 -1.31 -20.07 4.74
N SER A 48 -2.59 -19.85 4.39
CA SER A 48 -3.27 -20.64 3.36
C SER A 48 -2.65 -20.41 1.97
N LEU A 49 -2.38 -19.15 1.61
CA LEU A 49 -1.70 -18.81 0.35
C LEU A 49 -0.25 -19.31 0.32
N ARG A 50 0.48 -19.23 1.44
CA ARG A 50 1.85 -19.75 1.55
C ARG A 50 1.89 -21.26 1.31
N LYS A 51 0.96 -22.02 1.89
CA LYS A 51 0.82 -23.46 1.65
C LYS A 51 0.54 -23.82 0.19
N ARG A 52 -0.05 -22.90 -0.57
CA ARG A 52 -0.33 -23.06 -2.01
C ARG A 52 0.82 -22.61 -2.92
N GLY A 53 1.90 -22.05 -2.36
CA GLY A 53 3.08 -21.63 -3.11
C GLY A 53 3.26 -20.12 -3.29
N ALA A 54 2.50 -19.30 -2.57
CA ALA A 54 2.82 -17.87 -2.46
C ALA A 54 4.04 -17.65 -1.56
N ILE A 55 4.98 -16.80 -1.99
CA ILE A 55 6.16 -16.41 -1.24
C ILE A 55 6.03 -14.93 -0.88
N PHE A 56 5.86 -14.65 0.40
CA PHE A 56 5.78 -13.28 0.91
C PHE A 56 7.19 -12.75 1.18
N ILE A 57 7.52 -11.59 0.62
CA ILE A 57 8.83 -10.93 0.68
C ILE A 57 8.68 -9.48 1.15
N GLU A 58 9.77 -8.88 1.61
CA GLU A 58 9.79 -7.48 2.06
C GLU A 58 10.30 -6.55 0.95
N GLN A 59 11.33 -6.99 0.20
CA GLN A 59 12.03 -6.21 -0.81
C GLN A 59 12.03 -6.88 -2.19
N ILE A 60 11.91 -6.08 -3.26
CA ILE A 60 11.88 -6.58 -4.64
C ILE A 60 13.20 -7.27 -5.03
N SER A 61 14.32 -6.88 -4.41
CA SER A 61 15.62 -7.52 -4.58
C SER A 61 15.63 -9.02 -4.21
N GLU A 62 14.68 -9.49 -3.40
CA GLU A 62 14.51 -10.90 -3.04
C GLU A 62 13.84 -11.74 -4.14
N VAL A 63 13.28 -11.09 -5.16
CA VAL A 63 12.52 -11.73 -6.23
C VAL A 63 13.46 -12.03 -7.42
N PRO A 64 13.51 -13.26 -7.94
CA PRO A 64 14.32 -13.58 -9.11
C PRO A 64 13.73 -12.98 -10.40
N ASP A 65 14.57 -12.75 -11.40
CA ASP A 65 14.13 -12.32 -12.73
C ASP A 65 13.23 -13.37 -13.40
N GLY A 66 12.31 -12.92 -14.26
CA GLY A 66 11.28 -13.71 -14.91
C GLY A 66 10.08 -14.07 -14.01
N ALA A 67 10.11 -13.72 -12.72
CA ALA A 67 9.07 -14.09 -11.76
C ALA A 67 7.81 -13.21 -11.85
N ILE A 68 6.73 -13.72 -11.26
CA ILE A 68 5.50 -12.95 -11.02
C ILE A 68 5.55 -12.33 -9.63
N LEU A 69 5.35 -11.01 -9.58
CA LEU A 69 5.29 -10.22 -8.36
C LEU A 69 3.90 -9.59 -8.20
N ILE A 70 3.35 -9.68 -7.00
CA ILE A 70 2.07 -9.06 -6.65
C ILE A 70 2.28 -8.03 -5.53
N PHE A 71 1.84 -6.79 -5.74
CA PHE A 71 1.77 -5.80 -4.65
C PHE A 71 0.54 -6.05 -3.79
N SER A 72 0.67 -5.95 -2.46
CA SER A 72 -0.44 -6.16 -1.51
C SER A 72 -1.56 -5.13 -1.63
N ALA A 73 -2.68 -5.38 -0.94
CA ALA A 73 -3.86 -4.51 -0.96
C ALA A 73 -3.60 -3.08 -0.42
N HIS A 74 -2.60 -2.94 0.45
CA HIS A 74 -2.20 -1.69 1.11
C HIS A 74 -1.46 -0.73 0.18
N GLY A 75 -1.02 -1.20 -1.00
CA GLY A 75 -0.28 -0.40 -1.96
C GLY A 75 1.20 -0.24 -1.66
N VAL A 76 1.89 0.41 -2.59
CA VAL A 76 3.35 0.62 -2.58
C VAL A 76 3.71 2.03 -3.06
N SER A 77 4.89 2.49 -2.68
CA SER A 77 5.45 3.79 -3.10
C SER A 77 5.82 3.82 -4.59
N GLN A 78 6.06 5.01 -5.14
CA GLN A 78 6.59 5.12 -6.51
C GLN A 78 7.98 4.52 -6.66
N ALA A 79 8.81 4.58 -5.62
CA ALA A 79 10.14 3.99 -5.65
C ALA A 79 10.05 2.47 -5.87
N VAL A 80 9.24 1.78 -5.07
CA VAL A 80 8.99 0.33 -5.19
C VAL A 80 8.36 -0.01 -6.54
N ARG A 81 7.37 0.78 -7.00
CA ARG A 81 6.77 0.56 -8.33
C ARG A 81 7.79 0.69 -9.46
N ASN A 82 8.65 1.70 -9.40
CA ASN A 82 9.67 1.94 -10.42
C ASN A 82 10.78 0.89 -10.38
N GLU A 83 11.17 0.43 -9.20
CA GLU A 83 12.11 -0.68 -9.02
C GLU A 83 11.58 -1.95 -9.70
N ALA A 84 10.34 -2.35 -9.41
CA ALA A 84 9.73 -3.53 -10.03
C ALA A 84 9.63 -3.38 -11.56
N LYS A 85 9.27 -2.18 -12.04
CA LYS A 85 9.18 -1.89 -13.48
C LYS A 85 10.53 -1.95 -14.19
N SER A 86 11.63 -1.70 -13.48
CA SER A 86 12.99 -1.74 -14.03
C SER A 86 13.59 -3.15 -14.07
N ARG A 87 12.97 -4.11 -13.39
CA ARG A 87 13.36 -5.52 -13.34
C ARG A 87 12.57 -6.32 -14.38
N ASP A 88 13.10 -7.49 -14.73
CA ASP A 88 12.38 -8.47 -15.55
C ASP A 88 11.33 -9.19 -14.69
N LEU A 89 10.22 -8.52 -14.40
CA LEU A 89 9.14 -9.05 -13.57
C LEU A 89 7.78 -8.86 -14.25
N THR A 90 6.92 -9.88 -14.14
CA THR A 90 5.49 -9.71 -14.44
C THR A 90 4.78 -9.23 -13.19
N VAL A 91 4.28 -8.00 -13.20
CA VAL A 91 3.70 -7.37 -12.00
C VAL A 91 2.18 -7.32 -12.07
N PHE A 92 1.51 -7.82 -11.02
CA PHE A 92 0.10 -7.57 -10.77
C PHE A 92 -0.09 -6.66 -9.56
N ASP A 93 -1.01 -5.71 -9.68
CA ASP A 93 -1.27 -4.73 -8.63
C ASP A 93 -2.58 -5.03 -7.90
N ALA A 94 -2.46 -5.61 -6.71
CA ALA A 94 -3.60 -5.92 -5.86
C ALA A 94 -4.01 -4.74 -4.95
N THR A 95 -3.36 -3.57 -5.07
CA THR A 95 -3.73 -2.36 -4.31
C THR A 95 -5.23 -2.11 -4.41
N CYS A 96 -5.86 -1.86 -3.25
CA CYS A 96 -7.28 -1.52 -3.21
C CYS A 96 -7.52 -0.22 -4.02
N PRO A 97 -8.52 -0.16 -4.92
CA PRO A 97 -8.81 1.06 -5.68
C PRO A 97 -9.08 2.29 -4.81
N LEU A 98 -9.56 2.10 -3.57
CA LEU A 98 -9.75 3.18 -2.61
C LEU A 98 -8.43 3.74 -2.07
N VAL A 99 -7.40 2.89 -1.91
CA VAL A 99 -6.03 3.33 -1.59
C VAL A 99 -5.42 4.04 -2.79
N THR A 100 -5.56 3.49 -3.99
CA THR A 100 -5.09 4.13 -5.23
C THR A 100 -5.69 5.53 -5.42
N LYS A 101 -6.96 5.74 -5.03
CA LYS A 101 -7.58 7.07 -5.05
C LYS A 101 -6.81 8.08 -4.19
N VAL A 102 -6.41 7.70 -2.97
CA VAL A 102 -5.61 8.56 -2.08
C VAL A 102 -4.23 8.81 -2.69
N HIS A 103 -3.58 7.78 -3.24
CA HIS A 103 -2.30 7.91 -3.92
C HIS A 103 -2.33 8.96 -5.04
N MET A 104 -3.41 8.97 -5.84
CA MET A 104 -3.57 9.91 -6.96
C MET A 104 -3.67 11.36 -6.51
N GLU A 105 -4.27 11.63 -5.36
CA GLU A 105 -4.36 12.98 -4.80
C GLU A 105 -3.00 13.45 -4.25
N VAL A 106 -2.27 12.60 -3.54
CA VAL A 106 -0.90 12.92 -3.08
C VAL A 106 0.04 13.17 -4.26
N ALA A 107 -0.01 12.32 -5.30
CA ALA A 107 0.77 12.51 -6.51
C ALA A 107 0.38 13.79 -7.28
N ARG A 108 -0.88 14.25 -7.18
CA ARG A 108 -1.33 15.52 -7.76
C ARG A 108 -0.75 16.71 -6.99
N ALA A 109 -0.80 16.71 -5.66
CA ALA A 109 -0.20 17.74 -4.83
C ALA A 109 1.32 17.84 -5.05
N SER A 110 2.01 16.68 -5.08
CA SER A 110 3.44 16.60 -5.40
C SER A 110 3.78 17.26 -6.74
N ARG A 111 3.02 16.97 -7.81
CA ARG A 111 3.23 17.60 -9.12
C ARG A 111 3.06 19.12 -9.11
N ARG A 112 2.24 19.66 -8.20
CA ARG A 112 2.03 21.10 -8.03
C ARG A 112 3.04 21.75 -7.09
N GLY A 113 3.85 20.96 -6.38
CA GLY A 113 4.71 21.47 -5.31
C GLY A 113 3.92 22.00 -4.11
N GLU A 114 2.67 21.56 -3.96
CA GLU A 114 1.78 21.92 -2.85
C GLU A 114 1.97 20.93 -1.71
N GLU A 115 2.03 21.43 -0.48
CA GLU A 115 2.22 20.61 0.70
C GLU A 115 1.00 19.71 0.98
N SER A 116 1.24 18.55 1.61
CA SER A 116 0.21 17.58 1.96
C SER A 116 0.46 16.98 3.33
N ILE A 117 -0.61 16.79 4.09
CA ILE A 117 -0.59 16.17 5.42
C ILE A 117 -1.40 14.89 5.34
N LEU A 118 -0.79 13.76 5.67
CA LEU A 118 -1.44 12.48 5.82
C LEU A 118 -1.71 12.22 7.31
N ILE A 119 -2.93 11.78 7.59
CA ILE A 119 -3.31 11.27 8.91
C ILE A 119 -3.21 9.75 8.84
N GLY A 120 -2.38 9.15 9.68
CA GLY A 120 -2.17 7.71 9.69
C GLY A 120 -1.09 7.31 10.68
N HIS A 121 -0.87 6.00 10.83
CA HIS A 121 0.11 5.48 11.78
C HIS A 121 1.47 5.21 11.13
N ALA A 122 2.54 5.71 11.74
CA ALA A 122 3.90 5.48 11.26
C ALA A 122 4.21 3.97 11.22
N GLY A 123 4.89 3.56 10.15
CA GLY A 123 5.24 2.15 9.90
C GLY A 123 4.11 1.29 9.33
N HIS A 124 2.88 1.81 9.16
CA HIS A 124 1.85 1.06 8.45
C HIS A 124 2.14 1.04 6.93
N PRO A 125 2.08 -0.12 6.23
CA PRO A 125 2.42 -0.21 4.80
C PRO A 125 1.64 0.75 3.89
N GLU A 126 0.36 1.01 4.21
CA GLU A 126 -0.46 1.96 3.46
C GLU A 126 0.02 3.41 3.62
N VAL A 127 0.53 3.75 4.80
CA VAL A 127 1.11 5.07 5.07
C VAL A 127 2.42 5.22 4.30
N GLU A 128 3.31 4.22 4.32
CA GLU A 128 4.53 4.22 3.53
C GLU A 128 4.24 4.35 2.02
N GLY A 129 3.26 3.58 1.53
CA GLY A 129 2.83 3.61 0.14
C GLY A 129 2.27 4.97 -0.26
N THR A 130 1.47 5.59 0.61
CA THR A 130 0.83 6.89 0.36
C THR A 130 1.82 8.05 0.43
N MET A 131 2.65 8.11 1.48
CA MET A 131 3.72 9.09 1.62
C MET A 131 4.70 9.00 0.44
N GLY A 132 5.01 7.78 0.00
CA GLY A 132 5.90 7.50 -1.11
C GLY A 132 5.35 7.85 -2.51
N GLN A 133 4.17 8.46 -2.60
CA GLN A 133 3.67 9.08 -3.83
C GLN A 133 4.16 10.53 -3.99
N TYR A 134 4.64 11.14 -2.90
CA TYR A 134 5.13 12.51 -2.88
C TYR A 134 6.64 12.55 -3.08
N ASN A 135 7.12 13.38 -3.99
CA ASN A 135 8.54 13.46 -4.36
C ASN A 135 9.04 14.86 -4.72
N ASN A 136 8.20 15.90 -4.63
CA ASN A 136 8.60 17.25 -4.99
C ASN A 136 9.22 18.01 -3.80
N PRO A 137 10.52 18.35 -3.84
CA PRO A 137 11.19 19.00 -2.70
C PRO A 137 10.74 20.44 -2.44
N GLN A 138 10.07 21.09 -3.40
CA GLN A 138 9.58 22.47 -3.24
C GLN A 138 8.37 22.56 -2.29
N GLY A 139 7.55 21.52 -2.22
CA GLY A 139 6.51 21.39 -1.19
C GLY A 139 6.95 20.47 -0.06
N GLY A 140 6.02 19.71 0.52
CA GLY A 140 6.28 18.86 1.68
C GLY A 140 5.19 17.80 1.88
N MET A 141 5.58 16.66 2.43
CA MET A 141 4.68 15.59 2.83
C MET A 141 4.90 15.30 4.31
N TYR A 142 3.84 15.42 5.10
CA TYR A 142 3.88 15.31 6.55
C TYR A 142 2.96 14.19 7.03
N LEU A 143 3.36 13.51 8.11
CA LEU A 143 2.55 12.50 8.77
C LEU A 143 2.16 13.01 10.16
N VAL A 144 0.88 12.88 10.52
CA VAL A 144 0.38 13.15 11.87
C VAL A 144 -0.48 11.98 12.33
N GLU A 145 -0.40 11.63 13.62
CA GLU A 145 -1.22 10.56 14.22
C GLU A 145 -2.23 11.12 15.23
N SER A 146 -1.95 12.33 15.73
CA SER A 146 -2.66 12.94 16.85
C SER A 146 -2.82 14.46 16.70
N PRO A 147 -3.77 15.07 17.44
CA PRO A 147 -3.87 16.53 17.53
C PRO A 147 -2.57 17.20 18.01
N GLU A 148 -1.82 16.55 18.89
CA GLU A 148 -0.55 17.05 19.42
C GLU A 148 0.53 17.15 18.33
N ASP A 149 0.52 16.25 17.35
CA ASP A 149 1.43 16.31 16.19
C ASP A 149 1.09 17.52 15.31
N VAL A 150 -0.21 17.79 15.11
CA VAL A 150 -0.68 18.96 14.35
C VAL A 150 -0.22 20.26 15.01
N LEU A 151 -0.29 20.35 16.34
CA LEU A 151 0.13 21.55 17.08
C LEU A 151 1.64 21.83 16.98
N LYS A 152 2.45 20.81 16.66
CA LYS A 152 3.92 20.92 16.51
C LYS A 152 4.35 20.97 15.04
N LEU A 153 3.41 20.89 14.10
CA LEU A 153 3.71 20.76 12.68
C LEU A 153 4.17 22.11 12.10
N GLU A 154 5.37 22.12 11.53
CA GLU A 154 5.92 23.25 10.77
C GLU A 154 5.88 22.95 9.27
N VAL A 155 5.11 23.73 8.51
CA VAL A 155 4.99 23.64 7.04
C VAL A 155 5.91 24.67 6.36
N LYS A 156 6.41 24.36 5.16
CA LYS A 156 7.37 25.20 4.42
C LYS A 156 6.74 26.46 3.85
N MET A 157 5.53 26.38 3.30
CA MET A 157 4.85 27.49 2.64
C MET A 157 3.97 28.24 3.63
N THR A 158 4.58 29.08 4.46
CA THR A 158 3.86 30.13 5.20
C THR A 158 4.03 31.49 4.54
N PRO A 159 3.19 31.84 3.55
CA PRO A 159 2.80 33.24 3.37
C PRO A 159 1.28 33.37 3.49
N GLY A 160 0.81 33.77 4.68
CA GLY A 160 -0.49 34.45 4.83
C GLY A 160 -1.62 33.70 5.55
N CYS A 161 -1.53 32.39 5.78
CA CYS A 161 -2.55 31.68 6.58
C CYS A 161 -2.21 31.77 8.08
N ARG A 162 -2.41 32.96 8.66
CA ARG A 162 -2.58 33.06 10.12
C ARG A 162 -4.06 32.84 10.40
N LEU A 163 -4.38 31.84 11.24
CA LEU A 163 -5.69 31.72 11.87
C LEU A 163 -6.03 33.00 12.65
#